data_AF-A0A8T3WLH5-F1
#
_entry.id   AF-A0A8T3WLH5-F1
#
_cell.length_a   1.000
_cell.length_b   1.000
_cell.length_c   1.000
_cell.angle_alpha   90.00
_cell.angle_beta   90.00
_cell.angle_gamma   90.00
#
_symmetry.space_group_name_H-M   'P 1'
#
loop_
_entity.id
_entity.type
_entity.pdbx_description
1 polymer ?
#
loop_
_entity_poly.entity_id
_entity_poly.type
_entity_poly.pdbx_seq_one_letter_code
_entity_poly.pdbx_strand_id
1 'polypeptide(L)'
;MNKKVIVLFVFLLILNIALAHEGEEEITDEEINNGFFENFLPLPFVIGIFIISTIPFLIFAYRWKKISKQHVIFWIIIYLVSSFTLIIVGDAINLVINSETKGPIHWHADFQVWNCGKQLDLVDPKGIANRVGTRLFHEHGDKRMHVEGVIKDVSDVDLHNFFNFIGGYLSERSFSIPTNNGVVSVTDGKSCNGGDGEVQIFAYVVTNAHASQKEGFIVEQLKVNENYVLSPYQDVPPGDCIIIEFGERKEKTDKICETYRIAVEQGRMVVV
;
A
#
# COMPACT_ATOMS: atom_id res chain seq x y z
N MET A 1 0.06 41.78 -25.58
CA MET A 1 -0.91 41.02 -24.75
C MET A 1 -1.46 41.96 -23.69
N ASN A 2 -2.78 42.07 -23.50
CA ASN A 2 -3.35 43.05 -22.56
C ASN A 2 -3.01 42.63 -21.11
N LYS A 3 -2.62 43.57 -20.23
CA LYS A 3 -2.23 43.28 -18.83
C LYS A 3 -3.27 42.41 -18.10
N LYS A 4 -4.56 42.59 -18.41
CA LYS A 4 -5.67 41.79 -17.85
C LYS A 4 -5.60 40.29 -18.20
N VAL A 5 -5.10 39.95 -19.38
CA VAL A 5 -4.96 38.54 -19.83
C VAL A 5 -3.79 37.86 -19.11
N ILE A 6 -2.70 38.59 -18.87
CA ILE A 6 -1.57 38.09 -18.09
C ILE A 6 -1.98 37.85 -16.64
N VAL A 7 -2.72 38.78 -16.03
CA VAL A 7 -3.24 38.63 -14.66
C VAL A 7 -4.20 37.44 -14.55
N LEU A 8 -5.09 37.25 -15.52
CA LEU A 8 -6.00 36.09 -15.53
C LEU A 8 -5.23 34.76 -15.67
N PHE A 9 -4.17 34.73 -16.48
CA PHE A 9 -3.35 33.54 -16.68
C PHE A 9 -2.55 33.19 -15.41
N VAL A 10 -1.97 34.19 -14.75
CA VAL A 10 -1.30 34.05 -13.45
C VAL A 10 -2.31 33.61 -12.38
N PHE A 11 -3.51 34.17 -12.37
CA PHE A 11 -4.58 33.81 -11.43
C PHE A 11 -5.05 32.36 -11.63
N LEU A 12 -5.23 31.90 -12.88
CA LEU A 12 -5.58 30.51 -13.17
C LEU A 12 -4.45 29.53 -12.82
N LEU A 13 -3.19 29.92 -13.01
CA LEU A 13 -2.03 29.16 -12.53
C LEU A 13 -2.02 29.04 -11.00
N ILE A 14 -2.30 30.13 -10.28
CA ILE A 14 -2.39 30.14 -8.81
C ILE A 14 -3.60 29.35 -8.31
N LEU A 15 -4.74 29.37 -9.01
CA LEU A 15 -5.94 28.61 -8.62
C LEU A 15 -5.73 27.10 -8.66
N ASN A 16 -4.91 26.59 -9.60
CA ASN A 16 -4.54 25.17 -9.62
C ASN A 16 -3.60 24.80 -8.46
N ILE A 17 -2.83 25.75 -7.93
CA ILE A 17 -2.01 25.56 -6.74
C ILE A 17 -2.89 25.62 -5.47
N ALA A 18 -3.89 26.51 -5.46
CA ALA A 18 -4.78 26.70 -4.31
C ALA A 18 -5.82 25.58 -4.12
N LEU A 19 -6.25 24.92 -5.20
CA LEU A 19 -7.15 23.76 -5.15
C LEU A 19 -6.43 22.43 -4.84
N ALA A 20 -5.10 22.44 -4.71
CA ALA A 20 -4.32 21.27 -4.28
C ALA A 20 -4.18 21.17 -2.74
N HIS A 21 -4.61 22.19 -1.99
CA HIS A 21 -4.79 22.10 -0.54
C HIS A 21 -6.27 21.90 -0.25
N GLU A 22 -6.67 20.64 -0.15
CA GLU A 22 -8.01 20.26 0.32
C GLU A 22 -8.14 20.52 1.83
N GLY A 23 -9.37 20.81 2.24
CA GLY A 23 -9.73 21.46 3.49
C GLY A 23 -9.41 20.71 4.78
N GLU A 24 -9.39 21.50 5.84
CA GLU A 24 -9.16 21.17 7.25
C GLU A 24 -10.07 20.04 7.75
N GLU A 25 -9.52 18.83 7.85
CA GLU A 25 -9.66 17.99 9.04
C GLU A 25 -8.23 17.79 9.58
N GLU A 26 -8.04 17.77 10.91
CA GLU A 26 -6.76 17.52 11.58
C GLU A 26 -6.25 16.11 11.24
N ILE A 27 -5.74 15.94 10.02
CA ILE A 27 -4.93 14.83 9.58
C ILE A 27 -3.50 15.27 9.88
N THR A 28 -2.87 14.59 10.83
CA THR A 28 -1.46 14.81 11.17
C THR A 28 -0.63 14.83 9.89
N ASP A 29 0.26 15.82 9.76
CA ASP A 29 1.10 16.12 8.58
C ASP A 29 1.92 14.91 8.04
N GLU A 30 1.96 13.80 8.79
CA GLU A 30 2.61 12.55 8.44
C GLU A 30 1.80 11.66 7.46
N GLU A 31 0.46 11.78 7.41
CA GLU A 31 -0.40 10.97 6.53
C GLU A 31 -0.60 11.58 5.12
N ILE A 32 -0.43 12.89 4.97
CA ILE A 32 -0.63 13.59 3.69
C ILE A 32 0.64 13.56 2.82
N ASN A 33 1.83 13.53 3.42
CA ASN A 33 3.08 13.57 2.64
C ASN A 33 3.35 12.31 1.80
N ASN A 34 2.73 11.16 2.13
CA ASN A 34 2.92 9.92 1.38
C ASN A 34 1.92 9.73 0.22
N GLY A 35 1.04 10.71 -0.02
CA GLY A 35 -0.08 10.61 -0.95
C GLY A 35 0.25 11.10 -2.36
N PHE A 36 0.55 10.17 -3.27
CA PHE A 36 0.49 10.35 -4.74
C PHE A 36 1.54 11.26 -5.41
N PHE A 37 1.98 12.37 -4.79
CA PHE A 37 2.83 13.37 -5.46
C PHE A 37 4.35 13.22 -5.26
N GLU A 38 4.84 12.52 -4.23
CA GLU A 38 6.30 12.38 -4.01
C GLU A 38 7.02 11.54 -5.08
N ASN A 39 6.29 10.67 -5.77
CA ASN A 39 6.82 9.88 -6.87
C ASN A 39 6.63 10.55 -8.25
N PHE A 40 6.00 11.73 -8.32
CA PHE A 40 5.82 12.43 -9.58
C PHE A 40 7.17 12.99 -10.05
N LEU A 41 7.40 13.02 -11.37
CA LEU A 41 8.61 13.58 -11.99
C LEU A 41 9.09 14.83 -11.24
N PRO A 42 10.42 14.99 -10.97
CA PRO A 42 10.93 16.13 -10.22
C PRO A 42 10.34 17.42 -10.77
N LEU A 43 9.82 18.29 -9.90
CA LEU A 43 9.23 19.58 -10.28
C LEU A 43 9.97 20.32 -11.42
N PRO A 44 11.33 20.40 -11.44
CA PRO A 44 12.06 21.02 -12.55
C PRO A 44 11.87 20.32 -13.92
N PHE A 45 11.69 19.00 -13.97
CA PHE A 45 11.40 18.26 -15.20
C PHE A 45 10.03 18.61 -15.77
N VAL A 46 9.01 18.70 -14.90
CA VAL A 46 7.64 19.09 -15.30
C VAL A 46 7.63 20.52 -15.85
N ILE A 47 8.31 21.45 -15.16
CA ILE A 47 8.47 22.85 -15.61
C ILE A 47 9.20 22.91 -16.96
N GLY A 48 10.25 22.11 -17.15
CA GLY A 48 11.01 22.03 -18.41
C GLY A 48 10.15 21.61 -19.60
N ILE A 49 9.35 20.55 -19.45
CA ILE A 49 8.41 20.08 -20.49
C ILE A 49 7.39 21.17 -20.82
N PHE A 50 6.85 21.85 -19.82
CA PHE A 50 5.91 22.97 -20.00
C PHE A 50 6.52 24.15 -20.78
N ILE A 51 7.74 24.56 -20.45
CA ILE A 51 8.41 25.68 -21.12
C ILE A 51 8.73 25.32 -22.58
N ILE A 52 9.31 24.15 -22.84
CA ILE A 52 9.72 23.73 -24.19
C ILE A 52 8.51 23.62 -25.11
N SER A 53 7.41 23.10 -24.58
CA SER A 53 6.22 22.82 -25.37
C SER A 53 5.28 24.01 -25.59
N THR A 54 5.40 25.06 -24.78
CA THR A 54 4.68 26.32 -25.02
C THR A 54 5.31 27.16 -26.14
N ILE A 55 6.60 26.97 -26.46
CA ILE A 55 7.30 27.73 -27.50
C ILE A 55 6.71 27.52 -28.91
N PRO A 56 6.50 26.29 -29.43
CA PRO A 56 5.85 26.05 -30.72
C PRO A 56 4.43 26.61 -30.77
N PHE A 57 3.71 26.53 -29.64
CA PHE A 57 2.35 27.05 -29.53
C PHE A 57 2.31 28.58 -29.61
N LEU A 58 3.24 29.27 -28.92
CA LEU A 58 3.37 30.72 -29.01
C LEU A 58 3.76 31.18 -30.42
N ILE A 59 4.64 30.44 -31.10
CA ILE A 59 5.01 30.70 -32.51
C ILE A 59 3.80 30.55 -33.42
N PHE A 60 2.99 29.51 -33.20
CA PHE A 60 1.78 29.22 -33.97
C PHE A 60 0.68 30.27 -33.75
N ALA A 61 0.41 30.62 -32.49
CA ALA A 61 -0.53 31.68 -32.11
C ALA A 61 -0.11 33.04 -32.67
N TYR A 62 1.19 33.33 -32.72
CA TYR A 62 1.72 34.58 -33.28
C TYR A 62 1.56 34.66 -34.81
N ARG A 63 1.67 33.53 -35.51
CA ARG A 63 1.57 33.49 -36.98
C ARG A 63 0.13 33.50 -37.50
N TRP A 64 -0.87 33.25 -36.66
CA TRP A 64 -2.26 33.16 -37.11
C TRP A 64 -3.08 34.44 -36.91
N LYS A 65 -2.96 35.37 -37.88
CA LYS A 65 -3.69 36.67 -37.89
C LYS A 65 -5.23 36.58 -37.96
N LYS A 66 -5.83 35.40 -38.11
CA LYS A 66 -7.27 35.24 -38.42
C LYS A 66 -8.06 34.39 -37.41
N ILE A 67 -7.42 33.93 -36.34
CA ILE A 67 -8.07 33.08 -35.33
C ILE A 67 -8.66 33.95 -34.22
N SER A 68 -9.91 33.68 -33.83
CA SER A 68 -10.51 34.40 -32.70
C SER A 68 -9.84 33.99 -31.39
N LYS A 69 -9.75 34.90 -30.41
CA LYS A 69 -9.10 34.65 -29.12
C LYS A 69 -9.64 33.41 -28.39
N GLN A 70 -10.92 33.09 -28.58
CA GLN A 70 -11.57 31.92 -28.00
C GLN A 70 -10.94 30.60 -28.48
N HIS A 71 -10.64 30.50 -29.78
CA HIS A 71 -9.99 29.32 -30.35
C HIS A 71 -8.57 29.16 -29.83
N VAL A 72 -7.83 30.27 -29.64
CA VAL A 72 -6.48 30.22 -29.06
C VAL A 72 -6.53 29.67 -27.63
N ILE A 73 -7.45 30.17 -26.80
CA ILE A 73 -7.62 29.68 -25.42
C ILE A 73 -8.04 28.20 -25.40
N PHE A 74 -8.96 27.81 -26.28
CA PHE A 74 -9.40 26.42 -26.41
C PHE A 74 -8.24 25.47 -26.72
N TRP A 75 -7.38 25.82 -27.68
CA TRP A 75 -6.20 25.01 -28.00
C TRP A 75 -5.15 24.99 -26.90
N ILE A 76 -4.99 26.07 -26.12
CA ILE A 76 -4.15 26.06 -24.91
C ILE A 76 -4.69 25.02 -23.92
N ILE A 77 -5.99 25.04 -23.64
CA ILE A 77 -6.60 24.10 -22.69
C ILE A 77 -6.41 22.66 -23.17
N ILE A 78 -6.69 22.37 -24.44
CA ILE A 78 -6.44 21.04 -25.03
C ILE A 78 -4.98 20.64 -24.85
N TYR A 79 -4.07 21.53 -25.22
CA TYR A 79 -2.64 21.29 -25.12
C TYR A 79 -2.23 20.94 -23.67
N LEU A 80 -2.65 21.73 -22.70
CA LEU A 80 -2.35 21.53 -21.29
C LEU A 80 -2.89 20.20 -20.76
N VAL A 81 -4.18 19.91 -21.02
CA VAL A 81 -4.83 18.69 -20.56
C VAL A 81 -4.18 17.47 -21.24
N SER A 82 -3.97 17.49 -22.55
CA SER A 82 -3.35 16.38 -23.27
C SER A 82 -1.92 16.11 -22.79
N SER A 83 -1.10 17.14 -22.58
CA SER A 83 0.27 16.97 -22.11
C SER A 83 0.31 16.40 -20.69
N PHE A 84 -0.54 16.87 -19.78
CA PHE A 84 -0.63 16.33 -18.43
C PHE A 84 -1.09 14.86 -18.43
N THR A 85 -2.12 14.54 -19.23
CA THR A 85 -2.57 13.16 -19.41
C THR A 85 -1.48 12.26 -19.96
N LEU A 86 -0.71 12.71 -20.97
CA LEU A 86 0.39 11.92 -21.53
C LEU A 86 1.51 11.66 -20.50
N ILE A 87 1.79 12.63 -19.63
CA ILE A 87 2.75 12.45 -18.54
C ILE A 87 2.26 11.38 -17.56
N ILE A 88 0.99 11.47 -17.12
CA ILE A 88 0.40 10.48 -16.21
C ILE A 88 0.40 9.08 -16.85
N VAL A 89 -0.02 8.97 -18.11
CA VAL A 89 -0.03 7.70 -18.83
C VAL A 89 1.39 7.14 -18.98
N GLY A 90 2.35 7.99 -19.32
CA GLY A 90 3.75 7.60 -19.44
C GLY A 90 4.32 7.09 -18.12
N ASP A 91 4.04 7.77 -17.01
CA ASP A 91 4.48 7.37 -15.68
C ASP A 91 3.82 6.06 -15.23
N ALA A 92 2.52 5.90 -15.45
CA ALA A 92 1.81 4.66 -15.17
C ALA A 92 2.36 3.47 -15.96
N ILE A 93 2.66 3.66 -17.25
CA ILE A 93 3.31 2.62 -18.07
C ILE A 93 4.70 2.31 -17.55
N ASN A 94 5.49 3.33 -17.20
CA ASN A 94 6.83 3.17 -16.66
C ASN A 94 6.83 2.41 -15.32
N LEU A 95 5.88 2.72 -14.44
CA LEU A 95 5.65 2.02 -13.19
C LEU A 95 5.35 0.54 -13.45
N VAL A 96 4.41 0.23 -14.34
CA VAL A 96 4.04 -1.16 -14.66
C VAL A 96 5.21 -1.93 -15.26
N ILE A 97 5.94 -1.36 -16.22
CA ILE A 97 7.07 -2.04 -16.88
C ILE A 97 8.20 -2.35 -15.88
N ASN A 98 8.51 -1.41 -14.99
CA ASN A 98 9.62 -1.54 -14.05
C ASN A 98 9.22 -2.17 -12.71
N SER A 99 7.93 -2.39 -12.46
CA SER A 99 7.44 -3.10 -11.27
C SER A 99 7.79 -4.58 -11.29
N GLU A 100 7.86 -5.20 -10.11
CA GLU A 100 8.04 -6.65 -9.97
C GLU A 100 6.77 -7.40 -10.40
N THR A 101 5.59 -6.86 -10.08
CA THR A 101 4.30 -7.51 -10.39
C THR A 101 3.83 -7.33 -11.83
N LYS A 102 4.47 -6.45 -12.61
CA LYS A 102 4.08 -6.11 -14.00
C LYS A 102 2.62 -5.65 -14.15
N GLY A 103 2.03 -5.13 -13.08
CA GLY A 103 0.64 -4.70 -13.04
C GLY A 103 0.08 -4.65 -11.62
N PRO A 104 -1.18 -4.19 -11.46
CA PRO A 104 -1.84 -4.16 -10.17
C PRO A 104 -2.15 -5.58 -9.69
N ILE A 105 -1.94 -5.79 -8.40
CA ILE A 105 -2.25 -7.03 -7.69
C ILE A 105 -3.26 -6.76 -6.57
N HIS A 106 -3.77 -7.85 -6.02
CA HIS A 106 -4.62 -7.86 -4.85
C HIS A 106 -4.35 -9.19 -4.14
N TRP A 107 -3.45 -9.20 -3.16
CA TRP A 107 -3.07 -10.39 -2.40
C TRP A 107 -3.60 -10.31 -0.98
N HIS A 108 -4.00 -11.45 -0.43
CA HIS A 108 -4.52 -11.59 0.92
C HIS A 108 -3.71 -12.60 1.72
N ALA A 109 -3.52 -12.31 3.00
CA ALA A 109 -3.08 -13.29 3.98
C ALA A 109 -3.81 -13.03 5.30
N ASP A 110 -4.39 -14.06 5.90
CA ASP A 110 -4.93 -13.93 7.25
C ASP A 110 -3.77 -13.85 8.26
N PHE A 111 -3.94 -13.10 9.34
CA PHE A 111 -2.93 -13.02 10.39
C PHE A 111 -3.49 -13.03 11.81
N GLN A 112 -2.67 -13.45 12.76
CA GLN A 112 -2.95 -13.35 14.18
C GLN A 112 -1.70 -12.95 14.95
N VAL A 113 -1.87 -12.11 15.96
CA VAL A 113 -0.80 -11.73 16.89
C VAL A 113 -1.14 -12.22 18.29
N TRP A 114 -0.19 -12.86 18.95
CA TRP A 114 -0.38 -13.46 20.27
C TRP A 114 0.69 -12.97 21.25
N ASN A 115 0.27 -12.65 22.47
CA ASN A 115 1.14 -12.28 23.57
C ASN A 115 0.83 -13.17 24.78
N CYS A 116 1.75 -14.09 25.09
CA CYS A 116 1.62 -15.03 26.20
C CYS A 116 0.33 -15.86 26.19
N GLY A 117 -0.09 -16.29 24.99
CA GLY A 117 -1.31 -17.08 24.80
C GLY A 117 -2.60 -16.26 24.73
N LYS A 118 -2.52 -14.93 24.85
CA LYS A 118 -3.64 -14.02 24.60
C LYS A 118 -3.53 -13.43 23.20
N GLN A 119 -4.57 -13.58 22.39
CA GLN A 119 -4.65 -12.91 21.09
C GLN A 119 -4.75 -11.40 21.29
N LEU A 120 -4.00 -10.67 20.48
CA LEU A 120 -4.08 -9.22 20.35
C LEU A 120 -4.83 -8.91 19.05
N ASP A 121 -5.78 -8.00 19.15
CA ASP A 121 -6.45 -7.44 17.97
C ASP A 121 -5.78 -6.10 17.62
N LEU A 122 -5.60 -5.87 16.31
CA LEU A 122 -5.19 -4.58 15.78
C LEU A 122 -6.23 -3.50 16.16
N VAL A 123 -5.80 -2.25 16.24
CA VAL A 123 -6.72 -1.11 16.39
C VAL A 123 -7.79 -1.14 15.29
N ASP A 124 -9.04 -0.81 15.64
CA ASP A 124 -10.12 -0.80 14.66
C ASP A 124 -9.87 0.31 13.63
N PRO A 125 -10.11 0.05 12.32
CA PRO A 125 -10.03 1.09 11.31
C PRO A 125 -11.04 2.21 11.59
N LYS A 126 -10.66 3.45 11.24
CA LYS A 126 -11.50 4.64 11.42
C LYS A 126 -11.52 5.50 10.16
N GLY A 127 -12.46 6.43 10.09
CA GLY A 127 -12.58 7.40 9.00
C GLY A 127 -13.10 6.79 7.69
N ILE A 128 -13.06 7.59 6.63
CA ILE A 128 -13.64 7.25 5.31
C ILE A 128 -12.85 6.12 4.62
N ALA A 129 -11.54 6.08 4.83
CA ALA A 129 -10.68 5.05 4.24
C ALA A 129 -10.93 3.65 4.83
N ASN A 130 -11.47 3.57 6.06
CA ASN A 130 -11.78 2.34 6.79
C ASN A 130 -10.66 1.28 6.70
N ARG A 131 -9.43 1.69 6.96
CA ARG A 131 -8.26 0.81 6.97
C ARG A 131 -7.24 1.23 8.03
N VAL A 132 -6.37 0.30 8.40
CA VAL A 132 -5.15 0.57 9.16
C VAL A 132 -3.95 0.20 8.27
N GLY A 133 -3.08 1.16 7.98
CA GLY A 133 -1.97 0.98 7.05
C GLY A 133 -2.02 1.91 5.83
N THR A 134 -1.20 1.60 4.82
CA THR A 134 -1.07 2.42 3.61
C THR A 134 -2.06 2.01 2.53
N ARG A 135 -2.08 2.71 1.38
CA ARG A 135 -2.86 2.26 0.21
C ARG A 135 -2.38 0.92 -0.35
N LEU A 136 -1.07 0.67 -0.28
CA LEU A 136 -0.47 -0.54 -0.82
C LEU A 136 -0.63 -1.72 0.13
N PHE A 137 -0.51 -1.51 1.44
CA PHE A 137 -0.46 -2.59 2.42
C PHE A 137 -1.21 -2.20 3.71
N HIS A 138 -2.33 -2.88 3.99
CA HIS A 138 -3.26 -2.50 5.05
C HIS A 138 -4.16 -3.64 5.54
N GLU A 139 -5.00 -3.33 6.53
CA GLU A 139 -5.99 -4.20 7.18
C GLU A 139 -7.35 -3.46 7.29
N HIS A 140 -8.47 -4.18 7.19
CA HIS A 140 -9.83 -3.62 7.11
C HIS A 140 -10.76 -3.95 8.30
N GLY A 141 -10.22 -4.37 9.44
CA GLY A 141 -10.96 -4.92 10.59
C GLY A 141 -11.40 -6.38 10.40
N ASP A 142 -10.84 -7.09 9.43
CA ASP A 142 -11.16 -8.46 9.03
C ASP A 142 -10.06 -9.48 9.38
N LYS A 143 -9.01 -9.05 10.09
CA LYS A 143 -7.86 -9.89 10.50
C LYS A 143 -7.07 -10.44 9.31
N ARG A 144 -7.05 -9.66 8.23
CA ARG A 144 -6.41 -10.00 6.97
C ARG A 144 -5.54 -8.86 6.49
N MET A 145 -4.33 -9.20 6.10
CA MET A 145 -3.43 -8.31 5.40
C MET A 145 -3.81 -8.25 3.93
N HIS A 146 -3.96 -7.03 3.41
CA HIS A 146 -4.30 -6.74 2.02
C HIS A 146 -3.12 -6.04 1.35
N VAL A 147 -2.62 -6.61 0.25
CA VAL A 147 -1.63 -5.97 -0.62
C VAL A 147 -2.31 -5.60 -1.93
N GLU A 148 -2.50 -4.31 -2.16
CA GLU A 148 -3.29 -3.80 -3.29
C GLU A 148 -2.53 -2.74 -4.09
N GLY A 149 -2.39 -2.96 -5.39
CA GLY A 149 -1.74 -2.01 -6.30
C GLY A 149 -0.49 -2.58 -6.96
N VAL A 150 0.46 -1.72 -7.33
CA VAL A 150 1.64 -2.11 -8.11
C VAL A 150 2.86 -2.14 -7.19
N ILE A 151 3.50 -3.30 -7.08
CA ILE A 151 4.70 -3.47 -6.25
C ILE A 151 5.95 -3.14 -7.07
N LYS A 152 6.68 -2.11 -6.66
CA LYS A 152 7.97 -1.77 -7.28
C LYS A 152 9.07 -2.73 -6.86
N ASP A 153 9.17 -3.03 -5.57
CA ASP A 153 10.10 -3.99 -4.99
C ASP A 153 9.34 -4.93 -4.04
N VAL A 154 9.58 -6.24 -4.14
CA VAL A 154 8.87 -7.23 -3.32
C VAL A 154 9.16 -7.05 -1.82
N SER A 155 10.31 -6.47 -1.46
CA SER A 155 10.62 -6.12 -0.07
C SER A 155 9.70 -5.04 0.51
N ASP A 156 9.05 -4.22 -0.32
CA ASP A 156 8.08 -3.20 0.14
C ASP A 156 6.82 -3.83 0.79
N VAL A 157 6.62 -5.14 0.63
CA VAL A 157 5.42 -5.87 1.08
C VAL A 157 5.77 -7.08 1.97
N ASP A 158 6.85 -6.99 2.73
CA ASP A 158 7.19 -7.95 3.79
C ASP A 158 6.50 -7.64 5.14
N LEU A 159 6.55 -8.59 6.08
CA LEU A 159 5.92 -8.43 7.40
C LEU A 159 6.51 -7.27 8.22
N HIS A 160 7.81 -7.00 8.08
CA HIS A 160 8.45 -5.86 8.72
C HIS A 160 7.77 -4.56 8.31
N ASN A 161 7.61 -4.35 7.00
CA ASN A 161 6.97 -3.18 6.43
C ASN A 161 5.48 -3.13 6.74
N PHE A 162 4.77 -4.27 6.73
CA PHE A 162 3.38 -4.31 7.19
C PHE A 162 3.24 -3.72 8.60
N PHE A 163 4.05 -4.20 9.55
CA PHE A 163 4.00 -3.73 10.93
C PHE A 163 4.35 -2.25 11.04
N ASN A 164 5.32 -1.75 10.28
CA ASN A 164 5.64 -0.32 10.24
C ASN A 164 4.45 0.50 9.71
N PHE A 165 3.80 0.05 8.63
CA PHE A 165 2.69 0.76 8.00
C PHE A 165 1.46 0.86 8.89
N ILE A 166 1.18 -0.17 9.70
CA ILE A 166 0.06 -0.13 10.65
C ILE A 166 0.38 0.65 11.93
N GLY A 167 1.54 1.32 12.02
CA GLY A 167 1.96 2.10 13.20
C GLY A 167 2.57 1.24 14.32
N GLY A 168 3.05 0.05 13.98
CA GLY A 168 3.75 -0.88 14.86
C GLY A 168 5.22 -1.03 14.49
N TYR A 169 5.78 -2.19 14.84
CA TYR A 169 7.16 -2.57 14.52
C TYR A 169 7.29 -4.09 14.62
N LEU A 170 8.12 -4.70 13.78
CA LEU A 170 8.44 -6.12 13.86
C LEU A 170 9.92 -6.35 13.55
N SER A 171 10.59 -7.15 14.37
CA SER A 171 11.94 -7.66 14.14
C SER A 171 12.08 -9.07 14.70
N GLU A 172 13.21 -9.72 14.44
CA GLU A 172 13.54 -11.04 15.00
C GLU A 172 13.34 -11.16 16.53
N ARG A 173 13.40 -10.05 17.27
CA ARG A 173 13.47 -10.06 18.75
C ARG A 173 12.39 -9.25 19.45
N SER A 174 11.54 -8.56 18.70
CA SER A 174 10.53 -7.68 19.28
C SER A 174 9.44 -7.37 18.29
N PHE A 175 8.25 -7.09 18.80
CA PHE A 175 7.21 -6.45 18.02
C PHE A 175 6.47 -5.41 18.84
N SER A 176 5.85 -4.48 18.14
CA SER A 176 4.81 -3.62 18.69
C SER A 176 3.63 -3.56 17.74
N ILE A 177 2.42 -3.53 18.32
CA ILE A 177 1.18 -3.43 17.55
C ILE A 177 0.25 -2.42 18.24
N PRO A 178 -0.35 -1.47 17.49
CA PRO A 178 -1.38 -0.61 18.05
C PRO A 178 -2.68 -1.40 18.23
N THR A 179 -3.27 -1.28 19.42
CA THR A 179 -4.57 -1.88 19.74
C THR A 179 -5.54 -0.78 20.16
N ASN A 180 -6.83 -1.11 20.26
CA ASN A 180 -7.83 -0.19 20.81
C ASN A 180 -7.54 0.27 22.26
N ASN A 181 -6.67 -0.43 22.99
CA ASN A 181 -6.27 -0.10 24.37
C ASN A 181 -4.87 0.54 24.45
N GLY A 182 -4.31 0.96 23.32
CA GLY A 182 -2.95 1.49 23.21
C GLY A 182 -1.97 0.52 22.55
N VAL A 183 -0.72 0.93 22.45
CA VAL A 183 0.34 0.14 21.81
C VAL A 183 0.82 -0.95 22.77
N VAL A 184 0.85 -2.19 22.30
CA VAL A 184 1.46 -3.32 23.01
C VAL A 184 2.82 -3.60 22.41
N SER A 185 3.88 -3.56 23.23
CA SER A 185 5.26 -3.82 22.80
C SER A 185 5.93 -4.89 23.65
N VAL A 186 6.50 -5.88 22.98
CA VAL A 186 7.23 -7.00 23.60
C VAL A 186 8.63 -7.13 23.01
N THR A 187 9.52 -7.74 23.77
CA THR A 187 10.92 -7.96 23.40
C THR A 187 11.36 -9.24 24.08
N ASP A 188 12.21 -10.00 23.42
CA ASP A 188 12.79 -11.24 23.96
C ASP A 188 13.34 -11.06 25.38
N GLY A 189 13.22 -12.11 26.18
CA GLY A 189 13.70 -12.15 27.56
C GLY A 189 12.76 -11.45 28.56
N LYS A 190 11.65 -10.86 28.12
CA LYS A 190 10.56 -10.52 29.04
C LYS A 190 9.86 -11.80 29.50
N SER A 191 9.46 -11.82 30.77
CA SER A 191 8.79 -13.00 31.32
C SER A 191 7.40 -13.18 30.70
N CYS A 192 7.11 -14.43 30.34
CA CYS A 192 5.86 -14.87 29.73
C CYS A 192 5.44 -16.18 30.39
N ASN A 193 4.29 -16.18 31.08
CA ASN A 193 3.79 -17.35 31.84
C ASN A 193 4.81 -17.97 32.82
N GLY A 194 5.73 -17.17 33.35
CA GLY A 194 6.76 -17.61 34.30
C GLY A 194 8.06 -18.12 33.66
N GLY A 195 8.14 -18.20 32.33
CA GLY A 195 9.36 -18.45 31.56
C GLY A 195 9.86 -17.21 30.81
N ASP A 196 10.96 -17.34 30.07
CA ASP A 196 11.44 -16.31 29.14
C ASP A 196 10.68 -16.39 27.83
N GLY A 197 10.07 -15.28 27.40
CA GLY A 197 9.38 -15.19 26.12
C GLY A 197 10.31 -14.81 24.97
N GLU A 198 10.06 -15.37 23.79
CA GLU A 198 10.72 -15.06 22.52
C GLU A 198 9.67 -14.70 21.45
N VAL A 199 10.02 -13.75 20.56
CA VAL A 199 9.23 -13.45 19.36
C VAL A 199 9.48 -14.50 18.30
N GLN A 200 8.40 -15.04 17.72
CA GLN A 200 8.45 -16.12 16.75
C GLN A 200 7.35 -15.93 15.70
N ILE A 201 7.66 -16.18 14.44
CA ILE A 201 6.72 -16.04 13.32
C ILE A 201 6.56 -17.39 12.64
N PHE A 202 5.32 -17.80 12.45
CA PHE A 202 4.95 -19.02 11.75
C PHE A 202 4.04 -18.68 10.58
N ALA A 203 4.23 -19.36 9.44
CA ALA A 203 3.38 -19.21 8.28
C ALA A 203 2.86 -20.60 7.85
N TYR A 204 1.58 -20.68 7.53
CA TYR A 204 0.97 -21.83 6.88
C TYR A 204 0.85 -21.54 5.38
N VAL A 205 1.70 -22.19 4.58
CA VAL A 205 1.86 -21.92 3.15
C VAL A 205 1.32 -23.07 2.33
N VAL A 206 0.50 -22.77 1.33
CA VAL A 206 -0.03 -23.78 0.40
C VAL A 206 1.04 -24.14 -0.64
N THR A 207 1.45 -25.41 -0.72
CA THR A 207 2.55 -25.85 -1.59
C THR A 207 2.10 -26.35 -2.97
N ASN A 208 0.82 -26.65 -3.15
CA ASN A 208 0.26 -27.16 -4.40
C ASN A 208 -0.77 -26.23 -5.07
N ALA A 209 -0.76 -24.94 -4.70
CA ALA A 209 -1.73 -23.96 -5.15
C ALA A 209 -1.72 -23.76 -6.68
N HIS A 210 -2.92 -23.65 -7.26
CA HIS A 210 -3.12 -23.23 -8.64
C HIS A 210 -4.41 -22.41 -8.77
N ALA A 211 -4.48 -21.54 -9.79
CA ALA A 211 -5.49 -20.48 -9.89
C ALA A 211 -6.96 -20.95 -9.85
N SER A 212 -7.25 -22.17 -10.30
CA SER A 212 -8.60 -22.74 -10.31
C SER A 212 -8.89 -23.68 -9.13
N GLN A 213 -7.91 -23.91 -8.25
CA GLN A 213 -8.06 -24.82 -7.12
C GLN A 213 -8.99 -24.23 -6.06
N LYS A 214 -9.92 -25.04 -5.55
CA LYS A 214 -10.81 -24.65 -4.44
C LYS A 214 -10.73 -25.61 -3.24
N GLU A 215 -10.09 -26.76 -3.41
CA GLU A 215 -9.94 -27.82 -2.43
C GLU A 215 -8.71 -28.69 -2.71
N GLY A 216 -8.39 -29.61 -1.79
CA GLY A 216 -7.22 -30.47 -1.88
C GLY A 216 -5.90 -29.72 -1.65
N PHE A 217 -5.92 -28.62 -0.91
CA PHE A 217 -4.72 -27.86 -0.59
C PHE A 217 -3.81 -28.64 0.35
N ILE A 218 -2.52 -28.69 0.04
CA ILE A 218 -1.47 -29.21 0.92
C ILE A 218 -0.79 -28.01 1.54
N VAL A 219 -0.74 -27.98 2.86
CA VAL A 219 -0.20 -26.85 3.62
C VAL A 219 0.96 -27.28 4.49
N GLU A 220 2.05 -26.56 4.37
CA GLU A 220 3.21 -26.70 5.24
C GLU A 220 3.24 -25.57 6.26
N GLN A 221 3.53 -25.92 7.52
CA GLN A 221 3.83 -24.93 8.55
C GLN A 221 5.33 -24.65 8.58
N LEU A 222 5.69 -23.39 8.32
CA LEU A 222 7.06 -22.91 8.27
C LEU A 222 7.30 -21.93 9.42
N LYS A 223 8.51 -21.96 9.99
CA LYS A 223 9.01 -20.89 10.86
C LYS A 223 9.72 -19.88 9.96
N VAL A 224 9.24 -18.63 9.97
CA VAL A 224 9.69 -17.56 9.07
C VAL A 224 10.23 -16.37 9.87
N ASN A 225 10.74 -15.34 9.20
CA ASN A 225 11.22 -14.10 9.81
C ASN A 225 10.39 -12.90 9.35
N GLU A 226 10.75 -11.71 9.82
CA GLU A 226 10.07 -10.46 9.50
C GLU A 226 10.16 -10.06 8.02
N ASN A 227 11.11 -10.59 7.26
CA ASN A 227 11.27 -10.33 5.84
C ASN A 227 10.40 -11.26 4.97
N TYR A 228 9.49 -12.02 5.60
CA TYR A 228 8.57 -12.90 4.88
C TYR A 228 7.59 -12.09 4.03
N VAL A 229 7.41 -12.51 2.78
CA VAL A 229 6.45 -11.93 1.84
C VAL A 229 5.37 -12.96 1.58
N LEU A 230 4.11 -12.52 1.65
CA LEU A 230 2.95 -13.39 1.52
C LEU A 230 2.76 -13.96 0.10
N SER A 231 2.11 -15.11 0.03
CA SER A 231 1.78 -15.77 -1.23
C SER A 231 0.84 -14.92 -2.10
N PRO A 232 1.04 -14.90 -3.43
CA PRO A 232 0.39 -13.93 -4.32
C PRO A 232 -1.05 -14.32 -4.73
N TYR A 233 -1.93 -14.53 -3.75
CA TYR A 233 -3.30 -15.01 -3.97
C TYR A 233 -4.36 -14.12 -3.33
N GLN A 234 -5.52 -13.98 -4.00
CA GLN A 234 -6.63 -13.14 -3.51
C GLN A 234 -7.56 -13.87 -2.54
N ASP A 235 -7.60 -15.20 -2.59
CA ASP A 235 -8.43 -16.01 -1.68
C ASP A 235 -7.54 -16.53 -0.56
N VAL A 236 -8.07 -16.65 0.66
CA VAL A 236 -7.39 -17.31 1.79
C VAL A 236 -8.23 -18.51 2.23
N PRO A 237 -7.77 -19.75 2.00
CA PRO A 237 -6.62 -20.15 1.16
C PRO A 237 -6.85 -19.93 -0.36
N PRO A 238 -5.80 -19.88 -1.22
CA PRO A 238 -4.41 -20.28 -0.93
C PRO A 238 -3.45 -19.18 -0.47
N GLY A 239 -3.92 -17.96 -0.27
CA GLY A 239 -3.19 -16.94 0.49
C GLY A 239 -2.87 -17.44 1.90
N ASP A 240 -1.83 -16.89 2.51
CA ASP A 240 -1.22 -17.49 3.70
C ASP A 240 -2.06 -17.28 4.97
N CYS A 241 -1.76 -18.09 5.99
CA CYS A 241 -2.09 -17.79 7.38
C CYS A 241 -0.81 -17.54 8.18
N ILE A 242 -0.68 -16.36 8.78
CA ILE A 242 0.54 -15.91 9.46
C ILE A 242 0.26 -15.71 10.95
N ILE A 243 1.08 -16.33 11.79
CA ILE A 243 0.97 -16.28 13.24
C ILE A 243 2.23 -15.65 13.80
N ILE A 244 2.08 -14.50 14.47
CA ILE A 244 3.14 -13.82 15.21
C ILE A 244 2.90 -14.08 16.69
N GLU A 245 3.89 -14.63 17.39
CA GLU A 245 3.75 -14.97 18.80
C GLU A 245 4.90 -14.44 19.64
N PHE A 246 4.57 -13.92 20.82
CA PHE A 246 5.49 -13.79 21.93
C PHE A 246 5.15 -14.83 23.00
N GLY A 247 6.06 -15.77 23.22
CA GLY A 247 5.83 -16.93 24.09
C GLY A 247 7.04 -17.83 24.25
N GLU A 248 6.85 -19.00 24.85
CA GLU A 248 7.92 -20.00 24.96
C GLU A 248 8.45 -20.39 23.56
N ARG A 249 9.77 -20.55 23.46
CA ARG A 249 10.42 -20.96 22.22
C ARG A 249 9.89 -22.32 21.73
N LYS A 250 9.47 -22.38 20.47
CA LYS A 250 8.94 -23.57 19.82
C LYS A 250 9.23 -23.59 18.32
N GLU A 251 9.22 -24.77 17.73
CA GLU A 251 9.46 -24.96 16.28
C GLU A 251 8.18 -24.96 15.45
N LYS A 252 7.02 -25.15 16.09
CA LYS A 252 5.70 -25.13 15.47
C LYS A 252 4.71 -24.42 16.39
N THR A 253 3.69 -23.79 15.81
CA THR A 253 2.55 -23.27 16.58
C THR A 253 1.33 -24.19 16.53
N ASP A 254 0.56 -24.18 17.61
CA ASP A 254 -0.77 -24.77 17.76
C ASP A 254 -1.89 -23.82 17.29
N LYS A 255 -1.56 -22.55 16.98
CA LYS A 255 -2.52 -21.55 16.51
C LYS A 255 -2.73 -21.66 15.00
N ILE A 256 -3.96 -21.37 14.57
CA ILE A 256 -4.35 -21.40 13.16
C ILE A 256 -5.37 -20.30 12.90
N CYS A 257 -5.27 -19.65 11.74
CA CYS A 257 -6.23 -18.65 11.30
C CYS A 257 -7.60 -19.29 11.07
N GLU A 258 -8.65 -18.52 11.26
CA GLU A 258 -10.02 -19.03 11.26
C GLU A 258 -10.41 -19.64 9.90
N THR A 259 -10.02 -19.00 8.79
CA THR A 259 -10.29 -19.52 7.43
C THR A 259 -9.60 -20.86 7.18
N TYR A 260 -8.36 -21.01 7.63
CA TYR A 260 -7.60 -22.26 7.54
C TYR A 260 -8.21 -23.35 8.42
N ARG A 261 -8.60 -23.01 9.66
CA ARG A 261 -9.30 -23.93 10.57
C ARG A 261 -10.55 -24.50 9.92
N ILE A 262 -11.39 -23.62 9.36
CA ILE A 262 -12.62 -24.00 8.65
C ILE A 262 -12.30 -24.87 7.42
N ALA A 263 -11.26 -24.53 6.64
CA ALA A 263 -10.87 -25.31 5.46
C ALA A 263 -10.42 -26.73 5.80
N VAL A 264 -9.67 -26.90 6.90
CA VAL A 264 -9.25 -28.21 7.42
C VAL A 264 -10.45 -29.01 7.91
N GLU A 265 -11.35 -28.40 8.69
CA GLU A 265 -12.57 -29.06 9.20
C GLU A 265 -13.51 -29.52 8.07
N GLN A 266 -13.54 -28.78 6.97
CA GLN A 266 -14.30 -29.13 5.77
C GLN A 266 -13.59 -30.15 4.86
N GLY A 267 -12.37 -30.58 5.19
CA GLY A 267 -11.58 -31.49 4.35
C GLY A 267 -11.07 -30.87 3.04
N ARG A 268 -11.13 -29.54 2.89
CA ARG A 268 -10.62 -28.82 1.71
C ARG A 268 -9.10 -28.65 1.74
N MET A 269 -8.47 -28.94 2.87
CA MET A 269 -7.05 -28.72 3.10
C MET A 269 -6.51 -29.78 4.07
N VAL A 270 -5.24 -30.17 3.87
CA VAL A 270 -4.48 -31.02 4.79
C VAL A 270 -3.20 -30.29 5.18
N VAL A 271 -2.98 -30.15 6.48
CA VAL A 271 -1.73 -29.61 7.05
C VAL A 271 -0.76 -30.77 7.26
N VAL A 272 0.46 -30.64 6.73
CA VAL A 272 1.54 -31.65 6.80
C VAL A 272 2.69 -31.22 7.72
#